data_AF-A0A317LMI2-F1
#
_entry.id   AF-A0A317LMI2-F1
#
_cell.length_a   1.000
_cell.length_b   1.000
_cell.length_c   1.000
_cell.angle_alpha   90.00
_cell.angle_beta   90.00
_cell.angle_gamma   90.00
#
_symmetry.space_group_name_H-M   'P 1'
#
loop_
_entity.id
_entity.type
_entity.pdbx_description
1 polymer ?
#
loop_
_entity_poly.entity_id
_entity_poly.type
_entity_poly.pdbx_seq_one_letter_code
_entity_poly.pdbx_strand_id
1 'polypeptide(L)' 'MAIVKDNILMQLVRGTLGKQITIYERNGQIIMAKKRGPSKKKPTQKQLEARHKMTIASMRAHIMLEDPEIKAY' A
#
# COMPACT_ATOMS: atom_id res chain seq x y z
N MET A 1 -19.61 1.71 4.78
CA MET A 1 -18.69 2.87 4.82
C MET A 1 -19.44 3.94 5.58
N ALA A 2 -18.80 4.57 6.55
CA ALA A 2 -19.38 5.64 7.34
C ALA A 2 -18.52 6.89 7.21
N ILE A 3 -19.18 8.04 7.06
CA ILE A 3 -18.54 9.35 7.13
C ILE A 3 -18.66 9.81 8.58
N VAL A 4 -17.52 10.11 9.20
CA VAL A 4 -17.48 10.58 10.58
C VAL A 4 -17.42 12.11 10.57
N LYS A 5 -18.34 12.75 11.30
CA LYS A 5 -18.35 14.20 11.54
C LYS A 5 -18.19 14.46 13.03
N ASP A 6 -17.44 15.50 13.38
CA ASP A 6 -17.37 16.07 14.73
C ASP A 6 -16.98 15.10 15.85
N ASN A 7 -16.12 14.12 15.55
CA ASN A 7 -15.59 13.18 16.54
C ASN A 7 -14.09 13.43 16.78
N ILE A 8 -13.78 14.01 17.94
CA ILE A 8 -12.42 14.42 18.31
C ILE A 8 -11.43 13.25 18.38
N LEU A 9 -11.89 12.07 18.80
CA LEU A 9 -11.06 10.86 18.84
C LEU A 9 -10.68 10.41 17.43
N MET A 10 -11.62 10.52 16.49
CA MET A 10 -11.40 10.10 15.10
C MET A 10 -10.56 11.09 14.30
N GLN A 11 -10.40 12.33 14.77
CA GLN A 11 -9.48 13.31 14.15
C GLN A 11 -8.01 12.90 14.31
N LEU A 12 -7.66 12.25 15.43
CA LEU A 12 -6.29 11.87 15.77
C LEU A 12 -5.91 10.45 15.34
N VAL A 13 -6.87 9.65 14.87
CA VAL A 13 -6.65 8.24 14.55
C VAL A 13 -6.72 8.00 13.04
N ARG A 14 -5.66 7.41 12.49
CA ARG A 14 -5.57 6.92 11.11
C ARG A 14 -5.00 5.51 11.11
N GLY A 15 -5.43 4.67 10.17
CA GLY A 15 -4.91 3.33 10.01
C GLY A 15 -5.97 2.25 10.20
N THR A 16 -5.55 1.07 10.67
CA THR A 16 -6.42 -0.11 10.75
C THR A 16 -6.58 -0.57 12.18
N LEU A 17 -7.82 -0.63 12.68
CA LEU A 17 -8.16 -1.15 13.99
C LEU A 17 -8.54 -2.64 13.88
N GLY A 18 -7.86 -3.48 14.67
CA GLY A 18 -8.17 -4.91 14.82
C GLY A 18 -8.15 -5.73 13.53
N LYS A 19 -7.51 -5.23 12.46
CA LYS A 19 -7.60 -5.78 11.09
C LYS A 19 -9.04 -5.85 10.52
N GLN A 20 -10.01 -5.17 11.13
CA GLN A 20 -11.42 -5.22 10.72
C GLN A 20 -11.90 -3.90 10.12
N ILE A 21 -11.41 -2.78 10.64
CA ILE A 21 -11.85 -1.43 10.26
C ILE A 21 -10.63 -0.62 9.82
N THR A 22 -10.75 0.10 8.72
CA THR A 22 -9.75 1.06 8.25
C THR A 22 -10.35 2.46 8.32
N ILE A 23 -9.62 3.36 8.99
CA ILE A 23 -9.94 4.78 9.15
C ILE A 23 -8.93 5.56 8.32
N TYR A 24 -9.43 6.34 7.36
CA TYR A 24 -8.60 7.14 6.47
C TYR A 24 -9.30 8.45 6.12
N GLU A 25 -8.53 9.41 5.62
CA GLU A 25 -9.05 10.70 5.20
C GLU A 25 -9.14 10.76 3.67
N ARG A 26 -10.23 11.34 3.17
CA ARG A 26 -10.42 11.58 1.75
C ARG A 26 -11.21 12.87 1.56
N ASN A 27 -10.68 13.80 0.79
CA ASN A 27 -11.29 15.11 0.51
C ASN A 27 -11.70 15.85 1.81
N GLY A 28 -10.82 15.85 2.84
CA GLY A 28 -11.07 16.50 4.14
C GLY A 28 -12.10 15.80 5.02
N GLN A 29 -12.60 14.63 4.64
CA GLN A 29 -13.56 13.85 5.41
C GLN A 29 -12.92 12.58 5.97
N ILE A 30 -13.23 12.29 7.23
CA ILE A 30 -12.80 11.06 7.88
C ILE A 30 -13.77 9.95 7.48
N ILE A 31 -13.24 8.92 6.84
CA ILE A 31 -13.98 7.76 6.36
C ILE A 31 -13.59 6.54 7.17
N MET A 32 -14.60 5.84 7.68
CA MET A 32 -14.46 4.54 8.30
C MET A 32 -15.06 3.46 7.38
N ALA A 33 -14.26 2.47 7.03
CA ALA A 33 -14.69 1.36 6.19
C ALA A 33 -14.24 0.02 6.75
N LYS A 34 -14.95 -1.05 6.41
CA LYS A 34 -14.47 -2.42 6.64
C LYS A 34 -13.15 -2.60 5.89
N LYS A 35 -12.12 -3.13 6.56
CA LYS A 35 -10.82 -3.43 5.97
C LYS A 35 -11.03 -4.32 4.75
N ARG A 36 -10.50 -3.89 3.61
CA ARG A 36 -10.56 -4.67 2.37
C ARG A 36 -9.55 -5.82 2.46
N GLY A 37 -9.99 -7.01 2.09
CA GLY A 37 -9.08 -8.13 1.82
C GLY A 37 -8.34 -7.94 0.49
N PRO A 38 -7.39 -8.83 0.17
CA PRO A 38 -6.76 -8.88 -1.15
C PRO A 38 -7.79 -8.93 -2.27
N SER A 39 -7.44 -8.36 -3.42
CA SER A 39 -8.29 -8.46 -4.62
C SER A 39 -8.45 -9.92 -5.02
N LYS A 40 -9.71 -10.37 -5.19
CA LYS A 40 -10.03 -11.67 -5.78
C LYS A 40 -10.06 -11.65 -7.32
N LYS A 41 -9.97 -10.46 -7.92
CA LYS A 41 -9.98 -10.30 -9.39
C LYS A 41 -8.64 -10.73 -9.97
N LYS A 42 -8.66 -11.40 -11.11
CA LYS A 42 -7.46 -11.72 -11.88
C LYS A 42 -6.71 -10.43 -12.25
N PRO A 43 -5.36 -10.41 -12.20
CA PRO A 43 -4.58 -9.25 -12.62
C PRO A 43 -4.84 -8.93 -14.10
N THR A 44 -4.81 -7.66 -14.44
CA THR A 44 -4.86 -7.23 -15.85
C THR A 44 -3.51 -7.45 -16.53
N GLN A 45 -3.47 -7.45 -17.86
CA GLN A 45 -2.24 -7.60 -18.62
C GLN A 45 -1.18 -6.55 -18.23
N LYS A 46 -1.58 -5.27 -18.11
CA LYS A 46 -0.70 -4.19 -17.65
C LYS A 46 -0.13 -4.45 -16.25
N GLN A 47 -0.91 -5.06 -15.35
CA GLN A 47 -0.44 -5.41 -14.00
C GLN A 47 0.56 -6.57 -14.04
N LEU A 48 0.38 -7.55 -14.93
CA LEU A 48 1.33 -8.64 -15.13
C LEU A 48 2.66 -8.13 -15.69
N GLU A 49 2.61 -7.24 -16.68
CA GLU A 49 3.81 -6.59 -17.25
C GLU A 49 4.55 -5.77 -16.19
N ALA A 50 3.84 -4.98 -15.38
CA ALA A 50 4.44 -4.22 -14.29
C ALA A 50 5.13 -5.13 -13.27
N ARG A 51 4.50 -6.25 -12.90
CA ARG A 51 5.10 -7.26 -12.01
C ARG A 51 6.37 -7.85 -12.62
N HIS A 52 6.33 -8.22 -13.90
CA HIS A 52 7.49 -8.79 -14.58
C HIS A 52 8.69 -7.83 -14.61
N LYS A 53 8.44 -6.55 -14.94
CA LYS A 53 9.48 -5.50 -14.90
C LYS A 53 10.07 -5.34 -13.50
N MET A 54 9.23 -5.38 -12.47
CA MET A 54 9.69 -5.28 -11.08
C MET A 54 10.53 -6.49 -10.67
N THR A 55 10.19 -7.71 -11.11
CA THR A 55 11.02 -8.90 -10.90
C THR A 55 12.41 -8.73 -11.53
N ILE A 56 12.48 -8.27 -12.79
CA ILE A 56 13.76 -8.05 -13.47
C ILE A 56 14.59 -6.97 -12.74
N ALA A 57 13.94 -5.86 -12.35
CA ALA A 57 14.61 -4.78 -11.63
C ALA A 57 15.16 -5.27 -10.28
N SER A 58 14.38 -6.06 -9.53
CA SER A 58 14.80 -6.66 -8.27
C SER A 58 16.01 -7.57 -8.44
N MET A 59 16.03 -8.41 -9.47
CA MET A 59 17.17 -9.28 -9.77
C MET A 59 18.42 -8.46 -10.08
N ARG A 60 18.30 -7.42 -10.91
CA ARG A 60 19.42 -6.53 -11.23
C ARG A 60 19.95 -5.79 -10.00
N ALA A 61 19.05 -5.30 -9.15
CA ALA A 61 19.43 -4.64 -7.91
C ALA A 61 20.20 -5.59 -6.97
N HIS A 62 19.79 -6.86 -6.87
CA HIS A 62 20.54 -7.85 -6.10
C HIS A 62 21.96 -8.06 -6.63
N ILE A 63 22.12 -8.18 -7.96
CA ILE A 63 23.45 -8.31 -8.58
C ILE A 63 24.30 -7.05 -8.32
N MET A 64 23.70 -5.86 -8.45
CA MET A 64 24.39 -4.59 -8.18
C MET A 64 24.83 -4.46 -6.71
N LEU A 65 24.09 -5.01 -5.75
CA LEU A 65 24.50 -5.03 -4.34
C LEU A 65 25.69 -5.95 -4.09
N GLU A 66 25.94 -6.93 -4.97
CA GLU A 66 27.11 -7.82 -4.88
C GLU A 66 28.35 -7.21 -5.55
N ASP A 67 28.16 -6.21 -6.41
CA ASP A 67 29.24 -5.48 -7.07
C ASP A 67 30.09 -4.68 -6.05
N PRO A 68 31.39 -5.00 -5.91
CA PRO A 68 32.27 -4.30 -4.97
C PRO A 68 32.50 -2.82 -5.33
N GLU A 69 32.37 -2.42 -6.61
CA GLU A 69 32.52 -1.03 -7.03
C GLU A 69 31.33 -0.17 -6.56
N ILE A 70 30.12 -0.73 -6.55
CA ILE A 70 28.90 -0.04 -6.08
C ILE A 70 28.88 0.05 -4.54
N LYS A 71 29.39 -0.96 -3.83
CA LYS A 71 29.51 -0.94 -2.35
C LYS A 71 30.49 0.09 -1.81
N ALA A 72 31.43 0.55 -2.63
CA ALA A 72 32.47 1.49 -2.24
C ALA A 72 32.01 2.96 -2.21
N TYR A 73 30.79 3.26 -2.68
CA TYR A 73 30.20 4.61 -2.72
C TYR A 73 29.04 4.74 -1.72
#